data_AF-A0A5B0BR07-F1
#
_entry.id   AF-A0A5B0BR07-F1
#
_cell.length_a   1.000
_cell.length_b   1.000
_cell.length_c   1.000
_cell.angle_alpha   90.00
_cell.angle_beta   90.00
_cell.angle_gamma   90.00
#
_symmetry.space_group_name_H-M   'P 1'
#
loop_
_entity.id
_entity.type
_entity.pdbx_description
1 polymer ?
#
loop_
_entity_poly.entity_id
_entity_poly.type
_entity_poly.pdbx_seq_one_letter_code
_entity_poly.pdbx_strand_id
1 'polypeptide(L)' 'MPLTKKNQDLRRELKEIGFSLEQAASEVLNLTKGCEGDEVIAALKLIAKLYEDADRLATFADEVKVGRITRTKVELPD' A
#
# COMPACT_ATOMS: atom_id res chain seq x y z
N MET A 1 8.99 -13.88 -19.03
CA MET A 1 7.72 -14.63 -19.14
C MET A 1 6.57 -13.64 -19.06
N PRO A 2 5.53 -13.73 -19.92
CA PRO A 2 4.37 -12.85 -19.81
C PRO A 2 3.64 -13.11 -18.50
N LEU A 3 3.26 -12.04 -17.80
CA LEU A 3 2.40 -12.11 -16.61
C LEU A 3 1.09 -12.80 -16.99
N THR A 4 0.68 -13.81 -16.22
CA THR A 4 -0.68 -14.36 -16.34
C THR A 4 -1.68 -13.26 -15.99
N LYS A 5 -2.90 -13.31 -16.56
CA LYS A 5 -3.96 -12.33 -16.29
C LYS A 5 -4.16 -12.08 -14.78
N LYS A 6 -4.12 -13.15 -13.97
CA LYS A 6 -4.20 -13.08 -12.51
C LYS A 6 -3.06 -12.29 -11.86
N ASN A 7 -1.83 -12.42 -12.35
CA ASN A 7 -0.69 -11.66 -11.84
C ASN A 7 -0.75 -10.18 -12.29
N GLN A 8 -1.32 -9.90 -13.46
CA GLN A 8 -1.58 -8.52 -13.88
C GLN A 8 -2.64 -7.85 -12.99
N ASP A 9 -3.72 -8.57 -12.69
CA ASP A 9 -4.78 -8.10 -11.80
C ASP A 9 -4.26 -7.88 -10.37
N LEU A 10 -3.50 -8.83 -9.81
CA LEU A 10 -2.86 -8.66 -8.50
C LEU A 10 -1.91 -7.45 -8.47
N ARG A 11 -1.08 -7.29 -9.50
CA ARG A 11 -0.17 -6.14 -9.60
C ARG A 11 -0.93 -4.82 -9.62
N ARG A 12 -2.07 -4.75 -10.32
CA ARG A 12 -2.91 -3.56 -10.37
C ARG A 12 -3.53 -3.28 -9.01
N GLU A 13 -4.11 -4.29 -8.37
CA GLU A 13 -4.72 -4.20 -7.04
C GLU A 13 -3.71 -3.70 -5.98
N LEU A 14 -2.48 -4.22 -5.97
CA LEU A 14 -1.42 -3.75 -5.07
C LEU A 14 -1.09 -2.26 -5.26
N LYS A 15 -1.04 -1.80 -6.52
CA LYS A 15 -0.78 -0.38 -6.83
C LYS A 15 -1.94 0.52 -6.46
N GLU A 16 -3.18 0.06 -6.70
CA GLU A 16 -4.38 0.79 -6.33
C GLU A 16 -4.46 0.98 -4.81
N ILE A 17 -4.21 -0.07 -4.02
CA ILE A 17 -4.18 0.02 -2.56
C ILE A 17 -3.08 0.97 -2.10
N GLY A 18 -1.86 0.86 -2.65
CA GLY A 18 -0.75 1.76 -2.30
C GLY A 18 -1.11 3.24 -2.55
N PHE A 19 -1.68 3.53 -3.72
CA PHE A 19 -2.13 4.88 -4.06
C PHE A 19 -3.26 5.39 -3.14
N SER A 20 -4.20 4.52 -2.75
CA SER A 20 -5.22 4.87 -1.76
C SER A 20 -4.62 5.20 -0.38
N LEU A 21 -3.58 4.48 0.05
CA LEU A 21 -2.88 4.80 1.29
C LEU A 21 -2.15 6.15 1.22
N GLU A 22 -1.50 6.46 0.10
CA GLU A 22 -0.86 7.78 -0.11
C GLU A 22 -1.87 8.93 -0.08
N GLN A 23 -3.03 8.74 -0.70
CA GLN A 23 -4.12 9.73 -0.64
C GLN A 23 -4.61 9.93 0.79
N ALA A 24 -4.92 8.85 1.50
CA ALA A 24 -5.36 8.92 2.88
C ALA A 24 -4.32 9.61 3.79
N ALA A 25 -3.03 9.28 3.62
CA ALA A 25 -1.93 9.92 4.34
C ALA A 25 -1.87 11.43 4.04
N SER A 26 -2.05 11.83 2.78
CA SER A 26 -2.05 13.23 2.35
C SER A 26 -3.26 14.01 2.89
N GLU A 27 -4.43 13.39 2.94
CA GLU A 27 -5.65 13.97 3.51
C GLU A 27 -5.50 14.17 5.02
N VAL A 28 -5.03 13.17 5.76
CA VAL A 28 -4.78 13.29 7.20
C VAL A 28 -3.71 14.33 7.47
N LEU A 29 -2.63 14.39 6.67
CA LEU A 29 -1.61 15.43 6.80
C LEU A 29 -2.23 16.83 6.65
N ASN A 30 -3.10 17.03 5.65
CA ASN A 30 -3.81 18.29 5.48
C ASN A 30 -4.70 18.64 6.67
N LEU A 31 -5.39 17.66 7.27
CA LEU A 31 -6.22 17.87 8.47
C LEU A 31 -5.38 18.24 9.70
N THR A 32 -4.15 17.73 9.80
CA THR A 32 -3.25 18.06 10.90
C THR A 32 -2.55 19.42 10.78
N LYS A 33 -2.65 20.09 9.63
CA LYS A 33 -2.02 21.41 9.42
C LYS A 33 -2.65 22.43 10.36
N GLY A 34 -1.85 22.94 11.30
CA GLY A 34 -2.29 23.93 12.29
C GLY A 34 -2.73 23.33 13.62
N CYS A 35 -2.65 22.01 13.78
CA CYS A 35 -2.74 21.37 15.08
C CYS A 35 -1.35 21.36 15.75
N GLU A 36 -1.33 21.39 17.08
CA GLU A 36 -0.11 21.25 17.90
C GLU A 36 -0.34 20.20 19.00
N GLY A 37 0.74 19.69 19.59
CA GLY A 37 0.68 18.71 20.69
C GLY A 37 1.08 17.29 20.28
N ASP A 38 1.06 16.40 21.28
CA ASP A 38 1.55 15.02 21.15
C ASP A 38 0.69 14.18 20.18
N GLU A 39 -0.61 14.48 20.09
CA GLU A 39 -1.53 13.82 19.16
C GLU A 39 -1.15 14.07 17.70
N VAL A 40 -0.65 15.27 17.39
CA VAL A 40 -0.18 15.63 16.04
C VAL A 40 1.10 14.88 15.71
N ILE A 41 2.01 14.76 16.68
CA ILE A 41 3.23 13.96 16.51
C ILE A 41 2.87 12.49 16.27
N ALA A 42 1.90 11.95 16.99
CA ALA A 42 1.41 10.59 16.77
C ALA A 42 0.76 10.44 15.38
N ALA A 43 -0.04 11.40 14.93
CA ALA A 43 -0.64 11.40 13.60
C ALA A 43 0.44 11.45 12.50
N LEU A 44 1.47 12.29 12.64
CA LEU A 44 2.58 12.38 11.68
C LEU A 44 3.37 11.06 11.58
N LYS A 45 3.57 10.35 12.70
CA LYS A 45 4.19 9.02 12.70
C LYS A 45 3.33 7.99 11.95
N LEU A 46 2.01 8.04 12.12
CA LEU A 46 1.09 7.17 11.39
C LEU A 46 1.08 7.51 9.88
N ILE A 47 1.09 8.79 9.52
CA ILE A 47 1.22 9.25 8.13
C ILE A 47 2.51 8.71 7.50
N ALA A 48 3.65 8.81 8.20
CA ALA A 48 4.92 8.28 7.72
C ALA A 48 4.83 6.76 7.45
N LYS A 49 4.23 6.01 8.38
CA LYS A 49 4.00 4.58 8.21
C LYS A 49 3.10 4.25 7.01
N LEU A 50 2.06 5.05 6.75
CA LEU A 50 1.19 4.85 5.57
C LEU A 50 1.95 5.03 4.26
N TYR A 51 2.85 6.00 4.17
CA TYR A 51 3.73 6.17 3.00
C TYR A 51 4.71 5.00 2.87
N GLU A 52 5.30 4.51 3.97
CA GLU A 52 6.17 3.33 3.95
C GLU A 52 5.42 2.07 3.47
N ASP A 53 4.21 1.85 3.97
CA ASP A 53 3.37 0.71 3.56
C ASP A 53 2.97 0.83 2.08
N ALA A 54 2.71 2.04 1.57
CA ALA A 54 2.44 2.27 0.15
C ALA A 54 3.65 1.95 -0.75
N ASP A 55 4.85 2.40 -0.37
CA ASP A 55 6.10 2.07 -1.08
C ASP A 55 6.39 0.56 -1.08
N ARG A 56 6.11 -0.10 0.04
CA ARG A 56 6.23 -1.56 0.15
C ARG A 56 5.24 -2.28 -0.78
N LEU A 57 4.01 -1.80 -0.91
CA LEU A 57 3.03 -2.33 -1.87
C LEU A 57 3.48 -2.10 -3.32
N ALA A 58 4.09 -0.97 -3.63
CA ALA A 58 4.68 -0.70 -4.94
C ALA A 58 5.82 -1.68 -5.25
N THR A 59 6.69 -1.95 -4.28
CA THR A 59 7.75 -2.96 -4.37
C THR A 59 7.17 -4.35 -4.64
N PHE A 60 6.13 -4.77 -3.90
CA PHE A 60 5.46 -6.05 -4.16
C PHE A 60 4.81 -6.10 -5.56
N ALA A 61 4.24 -5.01 -6.04
CA ALA A 61 3.68 -4.95 -7.39
C ALA A 61 4.77 -5.18 -8.47
N ASP A 62 5.98 -4.70 -8.24
CA ASP A 62 7.12 -4.95 -9.14
C ASP A 62 7.69 -6.36 -8.98
N GLU A 63 7.67 -6.94 -7.79
CA GLU A 63 7.99 -8.35 -7.57
C GLU A 63 7.00 -9.30 -8.25
N VAL A 64 5.70 -8.99 -8.22
CA VAL A 64 4.67 -9.69 -9.00
C VAL A 64 4.99 -9.56 -10.49
N LYS A 65 5.37 -8.36 -10.97
CA LYS A 65 5.73 -8.11 -12.37
C LYS A 65 6.84 -9.04 -12.87
N VAL A 66 7.87 -9.25 -12.06
CA VAL A 66 9.00 -10.13 -12.39
C VAL A 66 8.77 -11.62 -12.05
N GLY A 67 7.59 -11.94 -11.50
CA GLY A 67 7.19 -13.31 -11.17
C GLY A 67 7.76 -13.87 -9.87
N ARG A 68 8.29 -13.01 -8.98
CA ARG A 68 8.79 -13.41 -7.65
C ARG A 68 7.65 -13.69 -6.65
N ILE A 69 6.55 -12.95 -6.75
CA ILE A 69 5.33 -13.17 -5.98
C ILE A 69 4.27 -13.77 -6.90
N THR A 70 3.61 -14.84 -6.47
CA THR A 70 2.45 -15.42 -7.15
C THR A 70 1.29 -15.58 -6.19
N ARG A 71 0.06 -15.29 -6.64
CA ARG A 71 -1.14 -15.47 -5.83
C ARG A 71 -1.41 -16.97 -5.68
N THR A 72 -1.06 -17.56 -4.54
CA THR A 72 -1.54 -18.89 -4.18
C THR A 72 -3.01 -18.77 -3.78
N LYS A 73 -3.88 -19.62 -4.33
CA LYS A 73 -5.26 -19.73 -3.85
C LYS A 73 -5.15 -20.18 -2.38
N VAL A 74 -5.56 -19.33 -1.44
CA VAL A 74 -5.74 -19.75 -0.05
C VAL A 74 -6.97 -20.64 -0.06
N GLU A 75 -6.76 -21.95 -0.06
CA GLU A 75 -7.80 -22.89 0.33
C GLU A 75 -7.83 -22.88 1.85
N LEU A 76 -8.82 -22.18 2.43
CA LEU A 76 -9.14 -22.36 3.84
C LEU A 76 -9.67 -23.80 4.03
N PRO A 77 -9.20 -24.55 5.03
CA PRO A 77 -9.81 -25.82 5.39
C PRO A 77 -11.22 -25.58 5.95
N ASP A 78 -12.16 -26.43 5.54
CA ASP A 78 -13.59 -26.43 5.92
C ASP A 78 -13.81 -26.49 7.44
#